data_AF-A0A363RCP1-F1
#
_entry.id   AF-A0A363RCP1-F1
#
_cell.length_a   1.000
_cell.length_b   1.000
_cell.length_c   1.000
_cell.angle_alpha   90.00
_cell.angle_beta   90.00
_cell.angle_gamma   90.00
#
_symmetry.space_group_name_H-M   'P 1'
#
loop_
_entity.id
_entity.type
_entity.pdbx_description
1 polymer ?
#
loop_
_entity_poly.entity_id
_entity_poly.type
_entity_poly.pdbx_seq_one_letter_code
_entity_poly.pdbx_strand_id
1 'polypeptide(L)' 'MTNPVQQAIESRVSVHRYVDGPPLGEARIQALIAQATRAPSPYNMQNWRFIAVRSDRLLNRREQPR' A
#
# COMPACT_ATOMS: atom_id res chain seq x y z
N MET A 1 -23.74 6.79 -15.95
CA MET A 1 -22.60 7.22 -15.11
C MET A 1 -22.04 5.98 -14.44
N THR A 2 -20.74 5.72 -14.59
CA THR A 2 -20.09 4.55 -13.97
C THR A 2 -19.82 4.83 -12.48
N ASN A 3 -20.08 3.85 -11.61
CA ASN A 3 -19.80 3.99 -10.18
C ASN A 3 -18.28 4.13 -9.97
N PRO A 4 -17.80 5.16 -9.23
CA PRO A 4 -16.36 5.39 -9.06
C PRO A 4 -15.64 4.25 -8.34
N VAL A 5 -16.32 3.50 -7.47
CA VAL A 5 -15.76 2.30 -6.82
C VAL A 5 -15.56 1.18 -7.83
N GLN A 6 -16.55 0.95 -8.69
CA GLN A 6 -16.45 -0.05 -9.75
C GLN A 6 -15.31 0.29 -10.71
N GLN A 7 -15.22 1.55 -11.15
CA GLN A 7 -14.14 2.02 -12.01
C GLN A 7 -12.77 1.81 -11.35
N ALA A 8 -12.61 2.13 -10.07
CA ALA A 8 -11.34 1.96 -9.36
C ALA A 8 -10.91 0.48 -9.24
N ILE A 9 -11.87 -0.44 -9.10
CA ILE A 9 -11.60 -1.88 -9.05
C ILE A 9 -11.18 -2.38 -10.45
N GLU A 10 -11.91 -2.01 -11.48
CA GLU A 10 -11.67 -2.46 -12.86
C GLU A 10 -10.38 -1.89 -13.45
N SER A 11 -10.04 -0.64 -13.13
CA SER A 11 -8.84 0.03 -13.64
C SER A 11 -7.55 -0.32 -12.88
N ARG A 12 -7.62 -1.14 -11.81
CA ARG A 12 -6.45 -1.47 -10.99
C ARG A 12 -5.49 -2.38 -11.78
N VAL A 13 -4.26 -1.94 -11.93
CA VAL A 13 -3.18 -2.70 -12.57
C VAL A 13 -1.96 -2.83 -11.64
N SER A 14 -1.14 -3.85 -11.87
CA SER A 14 0.17 -3.96 -11.20
C SER A 14 1.14 -2.96 -11.81
N VAL A 15 1.51 -1.93 -11.05
CA VAL A 15 2.47 -0.89 -11.47
C VAL A 15 3.89 -1.30 -11.11
N HIS A 16 4.79 -1.28 -12.08
CA HIS A 16 6.20 -1.70 -11.93
C HIS A 16 7.21 -0.56 -12.10
N ARG A 17 6.78 0.61 -12.58
CA ARG A 17 7.64 1.78 -12.77
C ARG A 17 7.01 2.97 -12.05
N TYR A 18 7.76 3.52 -11.11
CA TYR A 18 7.37 4.71 -10.34
C TYR A 18 8.24 5.89 -10.81
N VAL A 19 7.68 7.10 -10.73
CA VAL A 19 8.42 8.33 -11.03
C VAL A 19 9.16 8.80 -9.78
N ASP A 20 10.33 9.39 -9.97
CA ASP A 20 11.03 10.06 -8.89
C ASP A 20 10.20 11.25 -8.40
N GLY A 21 10.05 11.37 -7.10
CA GLY A 21 9.21 12.39 -6.48
C GLY A 21 9.25 12.33 -4.97
N PRO A 22 8.59 13.30 -4.29
CA PRO A 22 8.50 13.26 -2.84
C PRO A 22 7.79 11.98 -2.39
N PRO A 23 8.25 11.34 -1.31
CA PRO A 23 7.61 10.14 -0.79
C PRO A 23 6.17 10.44 -0.36
N LEU A 24 5.32 9.41 -0.38
CA LEU A 24 3.94 9.53 0.08
C LEU A 24 3.91 10.00 1.55
N GLY A 25 3.22 11.12 1.81
CA GLY A 25 3.11 11.72 3.13
C GLY A 25 2.53 10.77 4.18
N GLU A 26 2.95 10.94 5.44
CA GLU A 26 2.59 10.03 6.54
C GLU A 26 1.08 9.95 6.77
N ALA A 27 0.38 11.08 6.80
CA ALA A 27 -1.07 11.13 6.98
C ALA A 27 -1.83 10.31 5.92
N ARG A 28 -1.33 10.30 4.68
CA ARG A 28 -1.95 9.52 3.59
C ARG A 28 -1.75 8.02 3.80
N ILE A 29 -0.59 7.59 4.30
CA ILE A 29 -0.35 6.19 4.62
C ILE A 29 -1.17 5.72 5.81
N GLN A 30 -1.29 6.53 6.86
CA GLN A 30 -2.17 6.23 7.98
C GLN A 30 -3.63 6.07 7.54
N ALA A 31 -4.12 6.95 6.65
CA ALA A 31 -5.46 6.83 6.09
C ALA A 31 -5.64 5.53 5.27
N LEU A 32 -4.66 5.13 4.48
CA LEU A 32 -4.71 3.86 3.72
C LEU A 32 -4.71 2.64 4.63
N ILE A 33 -3.86 2.63 5.67
CA ILE A 33 -3.82 1.56 6.67
C ILE A 33 -5.16 1.47 7.41
N ALA A 34 -5.74 2.60 7.82
CA ALA A 34 -7.03 2.64 8.48
C ALA A 34 -8.19 2.11 7.61
N GLN A 35 -8.09 2.17 6.28
CA GLN A 35 -9.03 1.48 5.39
C GLN A 35 -8.72 -0.02 5.31
N ALA A 36 -7.44 -0.39 5.21
CA ALA A 36 -7.02 -1.79 5.14
C ALA A 36 -7.41 -2.60 6.38
N THR A 37 -7.35 -2.00 7.58
CA THR A 37 -7.74 -2.66 8.83
C THR A 37 -9.25 -2.91 8.97
N ARG A 38 -10.09 -2.35 8.08
CA ARG A 38 -11.52 -2.68 8.00
C ARG A 38 -11.80 -4.02 7.33
N ALA A 39 -10.78 -4.63 6.73
CA ALA A 39 -10.94 -5.98 6.18
C ALA A 39 -11.37 -6.95 7.31
N PRO A 40 -12.20 -7.95 7.01
CA PRO A 40 -12.50 -8.99 7.98
C PRO A 40 -11.28 -9.89 8.17
N SER A 41 -11.16 -10.48 9.37
CA SER A 41 -10.17 -11.51 9.69
C SER A 41 -10.83 -12.60 10.54
N PRO A 42 -10.35 -13.85 10.52
CA PRO A 42 -10.89 -14.91 11.38
C PRO A 42 -10.94 -14.44 12.83
N TYR A 43 -12.10 -14.60 13.48
CA TYR A 43 -12.36 -14.15 14.86
C TYR A 43 -12.02 -12.68 15.14
N ASN A 44 -11.95 -11.84 14.11
CA ASN A 44 -11.46 -10.46 14.19
C ASN A 44 -10.07 -10.31 14.81
N MET A 45 -9.19 -11.31 14.65
CA MET A 45 -7.85 -11.32 15.26
C MET A 45 -6.93 -10.23 14.72
N GLN A 46 -7.19 -9.73 13.50
CA GLN A 46 -6.39 -8.68 12.86
C GLN A 46 -4.90 -9.03 12.88
N ASN A 47 -4.58 -10.28 12.51
CA ASN A 47 -3.25 -10.89 12.61
C ASN A 47 -2.21 -10.35 11.60
N TRP A 48 -2.41 -9.12 11.12
CA TRP A 48 -1.52 -8.40 10.23
C TRP A 48 -0.61 -7.44 10.98
N ARG A 49 0.57 -7.18 10.40
CA ARG A 49 1.47 -6.11 10.81
C ARG A 49 1.91 -5.32 9.58
N PHE A 50 1.61 -4.02 9.57
CA PHE A 50 2.03 -3.12 8.51
C PHE A 50 3.39 -2.50 8.86
N ILE A 51 4.37 -2.60 7.95
CA ILE A 51 5.71 -2.02 8.12
C ILE A 51 6.03 -1.19 6.87
N ALA A 52 6.00 0.14 7.01
CA ALA A 52 6.38 1.05 5.94
C ALA A 52 7.90 1.24 5.90
N VAL A 53 8.54 0.89 4.79
CA VAL A 53 9.97 1.15 4.57
C VAL A 53 10.13 2.49 3.88
N ARG A 54 10.86 3.42 4.52
CA ARG A 54 11.06 4.79 4.04
C ARG A 54 12.50 5.13 3.68
N SER A 55 13.44 4.26 4.05
CA SER A 55 14.86 4.47 3.82
C SER A 55 15.26 3.88 2.48
N ASP A 56 15.81 4.70 1.60
CA ASP A 56 16.35 4.27 0.29
C ASP A 56 17.42 3.19 0.46
N ARG A 57 18.25 3.29 1.51
CA ARG A 57 19.24 2.27 1.86
C ARG A 57 18.60 0.91 2.14
N LEU A 58 17.45 0.88 2.81
CA LEU A 58 16.74 -0.37 3.09
C LEU A 58 15.99 -0.90 1.86
N LEU A 59 15.48 -0.02 1.00
CA LEU A 59 14.85 -0.39 -0.25
C LEU A 59 15.88 -1.03 -1.21
N ASN A 60 17.02 -0.39 -1.41
CA ASN A 60 18.09 -0.86 -2.28
C ASN A 60 18.71 -2.19 -1.82
N ARG A 61 18.64 -2.51 -0.52
CA ARG A 61 19.06 -3.83 0.00
C ARG A 61 18.10 -4.95 -0.41
N ARG A 62 16.80 -4.68 -0.56
CA ARG A 62 15.81 -5.69 -0.97
C ARG A 62 15.95 -6.08 -2.44
N GLU A 63 16.48 -5.18 -3.26
CA GLU A 63 16.70 -5.38 -4.69
C GLU A 63 17.98 -6.18 -5.01
N GLN A 64 18.85 -6.46 -4.02
CA GLN A 64 20.04 -7.29 -4.22
C GLN A 64 19.74 -8.77 -3.94
N PRO A 65 20.16 -9.70 -4.83
CA PRO A 65 19.98 -11.13 -4.58
C PRO A 65 20.79 -11.57 -3.35
N ARG A 66 20.21 -12.50 -2.57
CA ARG A 66 20.87 -13.12 -1.41
C ARG A 66 21.95 -14.10 -1.82
#